data_AF-A0A9Q9HCG0-F1
#
_entry.id   AF-A0A9Q9HCG0-F1
#
_cell.length_a   1.000
_cell.length_b   1.000
_cell.length_c   1.000
_cell.angle_alpha   90.00
_cell.angle_beta   90.00
_cell.angle_gamma   90.00
#
_symmetry.space_group_name_H-M   'P 1'
#
loop_
_entity.id
_entity.type
_entity.pdbx_description
1 polymer ?
#
loop_
_entity_poly.entity_id
_entity_poly.type
_entity_poly.pdbx_seq_one_letter_code
_entity_poly.pdbx_strand_id
1 'polypeptide(L)'
;MKQPAPFAIAASVFALGMVSPPEATGDEHSHFDTPGFLSACTVFVPDVAFAVPMDTQCVSQAVRMCNLSREMKALQHCADLAAAWMEADGASIVSQMPGFDESVLDDNWHEGLSLPALADAPDCTKVFDPNLPPETACRYSEALSEWLKLRILLRSEVVSGDASQ
;
A
#
# COMPACT_ATOMS: atom_id res chain seq x y z
N MET A 1 -32.90 -19.75 -74.10
CA MET A 1 -32.56 -21.17 -73.87
C MET A 1 -31.07 -21.27 -73.60
N LYS A 2 -30.69 -22.06 -72.57
CA LYS A 2 -29.34 -22.59 -72.24
C LYS A 2 -28.29 -21.61 -71.63
N GLN A 3 -27.66 -22.08 -70.54
CA GLN A 3 -26.72 -21.42 -69.61
C GLN A 3 -25.40 -20.92 -70.25
N PRO A 4 -24.62 -20.12 -69.50
CA PRO A 4 -23.33 -20.69 -69.03
C PRO A 4 -23.02 -20.44 -67.54
N ALA A 5 -22.41 -21.45 -66.93
CA ALA A 5 -21.64 -21.39 -65.68
C ALA A 5 -20.18 -20.97 -65.98
N PRO A 6 -19.25 -20.95 -65.01
CA PRO A 6 -19.32 -20.57 -63.60
C PRO A 6 -18.32 -19.44 -63.26
N PHE A 7 -18.52 -18.86 -62.08
CA PHE A 7 -17.65 -17.94 -61.36
C PHE A 7 -16.18 -18.42 -61.30
N ALA A 8 -15.25 -17.56 -61.73
CA ALA A 8 -13.86 -17.64 -61.34
C ALA A 8 -13.65 -16.70 -60.14
N ILE A 9 -13.67 -17.25 -58.93
CA ILE A 9 -13.32 -16.53 -57.71
C ILE A 9 -11.80 -16.38 -57.70
N ALA A 10 -11.31 -15.17 -57.93
CA ALA A 10 -9.91 -14.83 -57.75
C ALA A 10 -9.55 -14.98 -56.26
N ALA A 11 -8.77 -16.02 -55.93
CA ALA A 11 -8.21 -16.21 -54.62
C ALA A 11 -7.16 -15.11 -54.34
N SER A 12 -7.60 -14.05 -53.66
CA SER A 12 -6.70 -13.05 -53.10
C SER A 12 -6.02 -13.65 -51.88
N VAL A 13 -4.74 -14.02 -52.06
CA VAL A 13 -3.85 -14.41 -50.96
C VAL A 13 -3.63 -13.19 -50.09
N PHE A 14 -4.40 -13.06 -49.00
CA PHE A 14 -4.07 -12.16 -47.91
C PHE A 14 -2.78 -12.67 -47.29
N ALA A 15 -1.67 -12.00 -47.61
CA ALA A 15 -0.44 -12.10 -46.85
C ALA A 15 -0.74 -11.56 -45.44
N LEU A 16 -1.13 -12.45 -44.53
CA LEU A 16 -1.10 -12.23 -43.10
C LEU A 16 0.36 -11.98 -42.74
N GLY A 17 0.77 -10.71 -42.77
CA GLY A 17 1.97 -10.28 -42.08
C GLY A 17 1.82 -10.70 -40.63
N MET A 18 2.58 -11.72 -40.23
CA MET A 18 2.74 -12.05 -38.83
C MET A 18 3.42 -10.84 -38.17
N VAL A 19 2.62 -9.90 -37.67
CA VAL A 19 3.06 -9.03 -36.59
C VAL A 19 3.24 -9.97 -35.42
N SER A 20 4.48 -10.34 -35.13
CA SER A 20 4.84 -10.92 -33.85
C SER A 20 4.26 -10.00 -32.78
N PRO A 21 3.48 -10.52 -31.81
CA PRO A 21 3.14 -9.71 -30.65
C PRO A 21 4.45 -9.20 -30.05
N PRO A 22 4.52 -7.94 -29.59
CA PRO A 22 5.70 -7.47 -28.89
C PRO A 22 5.97 -8.49 -27.78
N GLU A 23 7.15 -9.12 -27.82
CA GLU A 23 7.64 -9.87 -26.68
C GLU A 23 7.58 -8.89 -25.51
N ALA A 24 6.67 -9.14 -24.58
CA ALA A 24 6.81 -8.61 -23.25
C ALA A 24 8.15 -9.17 -22.79
N THR A 25 9.20 -8.34 -22.81
CA THR A 25 10.39 -8.54 -22.01
C THR A 25 9.92 -8.49 -20.57
N GLY A 26 9.29 -9.57 -20.12
CA GLY A 26 9.03 -9.83 -18.73
C GLY A 26 10.41 -9.93 -18.13
N ASP A 27 10.80 -8.86 -17.44
CA ASP A 27 11.98 -8.87 -16.60
C ASP A 27 11.84 -10.10 -15.70
N GLU A 28 12.74 -11.04 -15.88
CA GLU A 28 12.81 -12.27 -15.10
C GLU A 28 13.09 -11.82 -13.65
N HIS A 29 12.02 -11.73 -12.86
CA HIS A 29 11.94 -11.23 -11.47
C HIS A 29 11.76 -9.71 -11.27
N SER A 30 10.73 -9.09 -11.86
CA SER A 30 10.23 -7.83 -11.29
C SER A 30 9.66 -8.11 -9.88
N HIS A 31 10.41 -7.78 -8.83
CA HIS A 31 9.92 -7.89 -7.46
C HIS A 31 8.74 -6.94 -7.23
N PHE A 32 7.91 -7.25 -6.23
CA PHE A 32 6.78 -6.42 -5.87
C PHE A 32 7.24 -5.02 -5.41
N ASP A 33 6.64 -3.98 -6.00
CA ASP A 33 6.89 -2.59 -5.64
C ASP A 33 6.09 -2.20 -4.38
N THR A 34 6.68 -2.47 -3.21
CA THR A 34 6.07 -2.17 -1.90
C THR A 34 5.73 -0.68 -1.75
N PRO A 35 6.64 0.29 -2.00
CA PRO A 35 6.32 1.71 -1.88
C PRO A 35 5.24 2.17 -2.84
N GLY A 36 5.27 1.72 -4.11
CA GLY A 36 4.26 2.06 -5.10
C GLY A 36 2.87 1.53 -4.72
N PHE A 37 2.79 0.29 -4.24
CA PHE A 37 1.54 -0.27 -3.74
C PHE A 37 1.01 0.50 -2.52
N LEU A 38 1.86 0.80 -1.53
CA LEU A 38 1.46 1.54 -0.32
C LEU A 38 0.93 2.93 -0.67
N SER A 39 1.62 3.65 -1.56
CA SER A 39 1.19 4.96 -2.04
C SER A 39 -0.16 4.90 -2.75
N ALA A 40 -0.38 3.88 -3.58
CA ALA A 40 -1.66 3.71 -4.27
C ALA A 40 -2.79 3.29 -3.32
N CYS A 41 -2.56 2.28 -2.48
CA CYS A 41 -3.58 1.69 -1.62
C CYS A 41 -4.09 2.71 -0.59
N THR A 42 -3.18 3.43 0.05
CA THR A 42 -3.53 4.35 1.14
C THR A 42 -4.23 5.63 0.66
N VAL A 43 -4.08 5.99 -0.61
CA VAL A 43 -4.87 7.07 -1.26
C VAL A 43 -6.34 6.69 -1.43
N PHE A 44 -6.64 5.41 -1.61
CA PHE A 44 -8.02 4.93 -1.78
C PHE A 44 -8.73 4.67 -0.46
N VAL A 45 -8.08 4.86 0.69
CA VAL A 45 -8.71 4.69 1.99
C VAL A 45 -9.59 5.91 2.28
N PRO A 46 -10.93 5.76 2.30
CA PRO A 46 -11.84 6.88 2.53
C PRO A 46 -11.77 7.33 4.00
N ASP A 47 -12.03 8.62 4.22
CA ASP A 47 -12.13 9.18 5.58
C ASP A 47 -13.48 8.83 6.22
N VAL A 48 -13.55 7.61 6.75
CA VAL A 48 -14.74 7.04 7.41
C VAL A 48 -14.29 6.24 8.63
N ALA A 49 -15.26 5.78 9.44
CA ALA A 49 -14.99 5.02 10.67
C ALA A 49 -14.08 3.77 10.50
N PHE A 50 -13.94 3.26 9.28
CA PHE A 50 -13.10 2.11 8.94
C PHE A 50 -11.75 2.48 8.28
N ALA A 51 -11.36 3.76 8.28
CA ALA A 51 -10.12 4.20 7.65
C ALA A 51 -8.88 3.54 8.27
N VAL A 52 -8.80 3.48 9.59
CA VAL A 52 -7.68 2.85 10.33
C VAL A 52 -7.51 1.37 9.98
N PRO A 53 -8.53 0.49 10.08
CA PRO A 53 -8.36 -0.90 9.70
C PRO A 53 -8.07 -1.07 8.20
N MET A 54 -8.55 -0.19 7.33
CA MET A 54 -8.21 -0.23 5.90
C MET A 54 -6.75 0.15 5.63
N ASP A 55 -6.21 1.16 6.32
CA ASP A 55 -4.80 1.51 6.27
C ASP A 55 -3.91 0.35 6.74
N THR A 56 -4.26 -0.28 7.87
CA THR A 56 -3.55 -1.47 8.37
C THR A 56 -3.59 -2.62 7.36
N GLN A 57 -4.70 -2.79 6.63
CA GLN A 57 -4.79 -3.77 5.55
C GLN A 57 -3.86 -3.42 4.38
N CYS A 58 -3.78 -2.15 3.97
CA CYS A 58 -2.81 -1.73 2.96
C CYS A 58 -1.38 -2.13 3.37
N VAL A 59 -0.97 -1.82 4.60
CA VAL A 59 0.39 -2.13 5.06
C VAL A 59 0.64 -3.63 5.12
N SER A 60 -0.25 -4.39 5.74
CA SER A 60 -0.09 -5.85 5.88
C SER A 60 -0.10 -6.58 4.53
N GLN A 61 -0.92 -6.16 3.57
CA GLN A 61 -0.91 -6.72 2.22
C GLN A 61 0.37 -6.38 1.46
N ALA A 62 0.92 -5.17 1.64
CA ALA A 62 2.18 -4.78 1.01
C ALA A 62 3.34 -5.71 1.45
N VAL A 63 3.46 -5.93 2.77
CA VAL A 63 4.46 -6.86 3.33
C VAL A 63 4.24 -8.27 2.81
N ARG A 64 2.99 -8.75 2.80
CA ARG A 64 2.64 -10.10 2.32
C ARG A 64 3.01 -10.29 0.85
N MET A 65 2.61 -9.36 -0.02
CA MET A 65 2.85 -9.43 -1.46
C MET A 65 4.35 -9.30 -1.78
N CYS A 66 5.06 -8.45 -1.05
CA CYS A 66 6.52 -8.38 -1.10
C CYS A 66 7.15 -9.73 -0.78
N ASN A 67 6.77 -10.35 0.34
CA ASN A 67 7.35 -11.62 0.76
C ASN A 67 7.00 -12.75 -0.22
N LEU A 68 5.76 -12.77 -0.74
CA LEU A 68 5.32 -13.72 -1.77
C LEU A 68 6.14 -13.57 -3.06
N SER A 69 6.42 -12.35 -3.51
CA SER A 69 7.25 -12.10 -4.70
C SER A 69 8.72 -12.55 -4.54
N ARG A 70 9.11 -12.86 -3.30
CA ARG A 70 10.44 -13.35 -2.90
C ARG A 70 10.37 -14.75 -2.29
N GLU A 71 9.39 -15.55 -2.71
CA GLU A 71 9.20 -16.96 -2.32
C GLU A 71 9.10 -17.19 -0.81
N MET A 72 8.53 -16.23 -0.07
CA MET A 72 8.38 -16.28 1.39
C MET A 72 9.69 -16.28 2.19
N LYS A 73 10.81 -15.85 1.58
CA LYS A 73 12.15 -15.87 2.18
C LYS A 73 12.66 -14.51 2.64
N ALA A 74 11.86 -13.45 2.54
CA ALA A 74 12.31 -12.07 2.70
C ALA A 74 11.42 -11.25 3.65
N LEU A 75 10.78 -11.90 4.63
CA LEU A 75 9.84 -11.26 5.54
C LEU A 75 10.45 -10.05 6.25
N GLN A 76 11.64 -10.20 6.83
CA GLN A 76 12.38 -9.09 7.45
C GLN A 76 12.54 -7.90 6.49
N HIS A 77 13.09 -8.13 5.30
CA HIS A 77 13.30 -7.08 4.30
C HIS A 77 11.99 -6.37 3.90
N CYS A 78 10.91 -7.13 3.74
CA CYS A 78 9.60 -6.57 3.38
C CYS A 78 8.98 -5.75 4.53
N ALA A 79 9.17 -6.17 5.78
CA ALA A 79 8.78 -5.39 6.95
C ALA A 79 9.62 -4.10 7.07
N ASP A 80 10.94 -4.17 6.85
CA ASP A 80 11.82 -3.00 6.84
C ASP A 80 11.44 -1.99 5.76
N LEU A 81 11.11 -2.44 4.54
CA LEU A 81 10.65 -1.58 3.46
C LEU A 81 9.33 -0.87 3.80
N ALA A 82 8.38 -1.60 4.38
CA ALA A 82 7.10 -1.02 4.79
C ALA A 82 7.29 -0.02 5.94
N ALA A 83 8.11 -0.35 6.94
CA ALA A 83 8.44 0.55 8.06
C ALA A 83 9.08 1.85 7.55
N ALA A 84 10.11 1.76 6.70
CA ALA A 84 10.77 2.92 6.12
C ALA A 84 9.81 3.79 5.28
N TRP A 85 8.86 3.17 4.56
CA TRP A 85 7.84 3.92 3.84
C TRP A 85 6.89 4.66 4.79
N MET A 86 6.42 4.01 5.86
CA MET A 86 5.52 4.62 6.85
C MET A 86 6.21 5.78 7.59
N GLU A 87 7.49 5.63 7.96
CA GLU A 87 8.30 6.71 8.56
C GLU A 87 8.40 7.92 7.61
N ALA A 88 8.68 7.68 6.32
CA ALA A 88 8.79 8.74 5.32
C ALA A 88 7.44 9.43 5.01
N ASP A 89 6.37 8.66 4.87
CA ASP A 89 5.02 9.20 4.68
C ASP A 89 4.55 9.95 5.94
N GLY A 90 4.85 9.45 7.14
CA GLY A 90 4.61 10.13 8.40
C GLY A 90 5.28 11.50 8.48
N ALA A 91 6.56 11.59 8.12
CA ALA A 91 7.27 12.86 8.03
C ALA A 91 6.63 13.82 7.00
N SER A 92 6.14 13.30 5.87
CA SER A 92 5.37 14.07 4.89
C SER A 92 4.05 14.59 5.46
N ILE A 93 3.33 13.79 6.24
CA ILE A 93 2.10 14.19 6.93
C ILE A 93 2.39 15.30 7.96
N VAL A 94 3.43 15.14 8.79
CA VAL A 94 3.85 16.18 9.76
C VAL A 94 4.18 17.50 9.06
N SER A 95 4.83 17.46 7.89
CA SER A 95 5.14 18.68 7.13
C SER A 95 3.90 19.46 6.67
N GLN A 96 2.73 18.82 6.66
CA GLN A 96 1.43 19.41 6.29
C GLN A 96 0.65 19.94 7.51
N MET A 97 1.11 19.73 8.74
CA MET A 97 0.44 20.13 9.99
C MET A 97 1.27 21.21 10.71
N PRO A 98 1.05 22.51 10.44
CA PRO A 98 1.82 23.58 11.06
C PRO A 98 1.62 23.62 12.58
N GLY A 99 2.73 23.58 13.34
CA GLY A 99 2.68 23.59 14.80
C GLY A 99 2.42 22.22 15.44
N PHE A 100 2.55 21.13 14.65
CA PHE A 100 2.55 19.77 15.17
C PHE A 100 3.59 19.59 16.28
N ASP A 101 3.15 19.01 17.40
CA ASP A 101 3.97 18.64 18.54
C ASP A 101 3.94 17.11 18.64
N GLU A 102 5.13 16.48 18.62
CA GLU A 102 5.28 15.03 18.67
C GLU A 102 4.68 14.42 19.94
N SER A 103 4.56 15.19 21.02
CA SER A 103 3.88 14.75 22.25
C SER A 103 2.39 14.41 22.06
N VAL A 104 1.78 14.82 20.94
CA VAL A 104 0.41 14.41 20.56
C VAL A 104 0.35 12.92 20.18
N LEU A 105 1.47 12.34 19.78
CA LEU A 105 1.57 10.90 19.49
C LEU A 105 1.74 10.06 20.76
N ASP A 106 2.05 10.68 21.90
CA ASP A 106 2.12 9.96 23.18
C ASP A 106 0.73 9.48 23.60
N ASP A 107 0.66 8.32 24.25
CA ASP A 107 -0.59 7.66 24.64
C ASP A 107 -1.44 8.44 25.68
N ASN A 108 -1.03 9.66 26.04
CA ASN A 108 -1.62 10.51 27.10
C ASN A 108 -2.19 11.85 26.62
N TRP A 109 -2.38 12.07 25.32
CA TRP A 109 -2.96 13.32 24.81
C TRP A 109 -4.47 13.47 25.12
N HIS A 110 -4.87 14.71 25.45
CA HIS A 110 -6.01 15.20 26.26
C HIS A 110 -7.44 14.71 25.95
N GLU A 111 -8.30 14.81 26.99
CA GLU A 111 -9.74 14.49 27.17
C GLU A 111 -10.75 14.94 26.08
N GLY A 112 -10.33 15.39 24.89
CA GLY A 112 -11.23 15.81 23.80
C GLY A 112 -11.05 15.05 22.49
N LEU A 113 -9.88 14.43 22.26
CA LEU A 113 -9.54 13.72 21.03
C LEU A 113 -8.76 12.46 21.41
N SER A 114 -9.44 11.50 22.04
CA SER A 114 -8.87 10.18 22.25
C SER A 114 -8.56 9.58 20.87
N LEU A 115 -7.28 9.54 20.49
CA LEU A 115 -6.85 8.65 19.43
C LEU A 115 -7.38 7.27 19.80
N PRO A 116 -8.01 6.53 18.86
CA PRO A 116 -8.36 5.15 19.12
C PRO A 116 -7.13 4.50 19.74
N ALA A 117 -7.27 3.91 20.93
CA ALA A 117 -6.26 3.02 21.44
C ALA A 117 -6.10 1.95 20.36
N LEU A 118 -5.09 2.12 19.50
CA LEU A 118 -4.63 1.09 18.60
C LEU A 118 -4.26 -0.01 19.57
N ALA A 119 -5.15 -1.01 19.70
CA ALA A 119 -5.16 -1.99 20.78
C ALA A 119 -3.72 -2.36 21.13
N ASP A 120 -3.33 -2.17 22.42
CA ASP A 120 -1.95 -2.25 22.93
C ASP A 120 -1.04 -2.91 21.91
N ALA A 121 -0.22 -2.09 21.23
CA ALA A 121 0.66 -2.57 20.17
C ALA A 121 1.29 -3.89 20.66
N PRO A 122 1.02 -5.02 19.98
CA PRO A 122 1.32 -6.33 20.53
C PRO A 122 2.79 -6.34 20.89
N ASP A 123 3.10 -6.76 22.13
CA ASP A 123 4.46 -6.77 22.63
C ASP A 123 5.37 -7.49 21.63
N CYS A 124 6.10 -6.68 20.85
CA CYS A 124 6.87 -7.13 19.70
C CYS A 124 8.00 -8.07 20.12
N THR A 125 8.38 -8.03 21.41
CA THR A 125 9.35 -8.97 22.00
C THR A 125 8.79 -10.37 22.19
N LYS A 126 7.46 -10.53 22.15
CA LYS A 126 6.75 -11.82 22.21
C LYS A 126 6.41 -12.37 20.83
N VAL A 127 6.69 -11.64 19.77
CA VAL A 127 6.53 -12.12 18.39
C VAL A 127 7.74 -13.01 18.06
N PHE A 128 7.50 -14.32 18.02
CA PHE A 128 8.50 -15.30 17.61
C PHE A 128 8.20 -15.78 16.19
N ASP A 129 8.87 -15.20 15.20
CA ASP A 129 8.95 -15.73 13.83
C ASP A 129 10.42 -15.90 13.46
N PRO A 130 10.87 -17.10 13.05
CA PRO A 130 12.27 -17.34 12.68
C PRO A 130 12.75 -16.47 11.50
N ASN A 131 11.85 -15.89 10.72
CA ASN A 131 12.14 -15.03 9.58
C ASN A 131 11.95 -13.54 9.86
N LEU A 132 11.62 -13.16 11.10
CA LEU A 132 11.45 -11.78 11.52
C LEU A 132 12.09 -11.56 12.91
N PRO A 133 13.29 -10.97 12.97
CA PRO A 133 13.93 -10.64 14.24
C PRO A 133 13.05 -9.71 15.10
N PRO A 134 13.10 -9.84 16.44
CA PRO A 134 12.31 -9.00 17.34
C PRO A 134 12.52 -7.49 17.12
N GLU A 135 13.75 -7.06 16.83
CA GLU A 135 14.08 -5.67 16.50
C GLU A 135 13.27 -5.16 15.30
N THR A 136 13.25 -5.91 14.21
CA THR A 136 12.46 -5.55 13.01
C THR A 136 10.96 -5.58 13.30
N ALA A 137 10.49 -6.56 14.07
CA ALA A 137 9.08 -6.62 14.47
C ALA A 137 8.67 -5.39 15.30
N CYS A 138 9.53 -4.96 16.24
CA CYS A 138 9.29 -3.77 17.05
C CYS A 138 9.28 -2.50 16.22
N ARG A 139 10.31 -2.28 15.39
CA ARG A 139 10.37 -1.10 14.51
C ARG A 139 9.16 -1.03 13.58
N TYR A 140 8.77 -2.15 12.97
CA TYR A 140 7.59 -2.21 12.11
C TYR A 140 6.31 -1.84 12.87
N SER A 141 6.15 -2.35 14.10
CA SER A 141 4.98 -2.07 14.93
C SER A 141 4.93 -0.60 15.38
N GLU A 142 6.07 -0.03 15.74
CA GLU A 142 6.21 1.37 16.14
C GLU A 142 5.89 2.30 14.97
N ALA A 143 6.55 2.10 13.82
CA ALA A 143 6.29 2.85 12.60
C ALA A 143 4.82 2.78 12.16
N LEU A 144 4.19 1.60 12.26
CA LEU A 144 2.76 1.45 11.96
C LEU A 144 1.89 2.23 12.94
N SER A 145 2.16 2.14 14.24
CA SER A 145 1.40 2.84 15.29
C SER A 145 1.46 4.35 15.09
N GLU A 146 2.66 4.92 14.97
CA GLU A 146 2.87 6.35 14.77
C GLU A 146 2.23 6.85 13.47
N TRP A 147 2.46 6.13 12.37
CA TRP A 147 1.90 6.50 11.07
C TRP A 147 0.36 6.48 11.09
N LEU A 148 -0.26 5.50 11.75
CA LEU A 148 -1.71 5.47 11.92
C LEU A 148 -2.21 6.64 12.77
N LYS A 149 -1.52 6.99 13.87
CA LYS A 149 -1.86 8.17 14.70
C LYS A 149 -1.80 9.46 13.86
N LEU A 150 -0.75 9.66 13.07
CA LEU A 150 -0.60 10.80 12.16
C LEU A 150 -1.72 10.87 11.12
N ARG A 151 -2.11 9.74 10.53
CA ARG A 151 -3.22 9.71 9.56
C ARG A 151 -4.58 10.01 10.17
N ILE A 152 -4.79 9.66 11.44
CA ILE A 152 -6.01 10.03 12.18
C ILE A 152 -6.05 11.55 12.40
N LEU A 153 -4.92 12.14 12.81
CA LEU A 153 -4.80 13.59 12.98
C LEU A 153 -5.08 14.33 11.67
N LEU A 154 -4.41 13.95 10.58
CA LEU A 154 -4.59 14.56 9.25
C LEU A 154 -6.06 14.55 8.81
N ARG A 155 -6.78 13.46 9.05
CA ARG A 155 -8.22 13.35 8.73
C ARG A 155 -9.09 14.20 9.64
N SER A 156 -8.77 14.26 10.93
CA SER A 156 -9.52 15.07 11.90
C SER A 156 -9.41 16.58 11.66
N GLU A 157 -8.27 17.06 11.15
CA GLU A 157 -8.08 18.46 10.79
C GLU A 157 -8.92 18.86 9.56
N VAL A 158 -9.08 17.95 8.59
CA VAL A 158 -9.92 18.18 7.40
C VAL A 158 -11.40 18.32 7.77
N VAL A 159 -11.88 17.61 8.80
CA VAL A 159 -13.27 17.72 9.29
C VAL A 159 -13.53 19.05 10.02
N SER A 160 -12.48 19.74 10.50
CA SER A 160 -12.62 21.01 11.23
C SER A 160 -12.64 22.25 10.31
N GLY A 161 -12.46 22.06 9.00
CA GLY A 161 -12.42 23.15 8.00
C GLY A 161 -13.76 23.56 7.39
N ASP A 162 -14.81 22.73 7.50
CA ASP A 162 -16.11 22.97 6.85
C ASP A 162 -17.27 22.83 7.84
N ALA A 163 -17.34 23.74 8.82
CA ALA A 163 -18.55 23.98 9.61
C ALA A 163 -18.63 25.45 10.07
N SER A 164 -18.46 26.40 9.14
CA SER A 164 -18.84 27.79 9.34
C SER A 164 -19.09 28.46 8.01
N GLN A 165 -20.29 28.23 7.46
CA GLN A 165 -21.03 29.22 6.65
C GLN A 165 -22.51 28.87 6.61
#